data_AF-A0A2T2UMD6-F1
#
_entry.id   AF-A0A2T2UMD6-F1
#
_cell.length_a   1.000
_cell.length_b   1.000
_cell.length_c   1.000
_cell.angle_alpha   90.00
_cell.angle_beta   90.00
_cell.angle_gamma   90.00
#
_symmetry.space_group_name_H-M   'P 1'
#
loop_
_entity.id
_entity.type
_entity.pdbx_description
1 polymer ?
#
loop_
_entity_poly.entity_id
_entity_poly.type
_entity_poly.pdbx_seq_one_letter_code
_entity_poly.pdbx_strand_id
1 'polypeptide(L)' 'MDFVVEKDEGPIPYVLAQILDCAVTGITLSDPDQPDNPLVYANAAFERVTGYKRDEIIGHNCRFLHGDDRDQT' A
#
# COMPACT_ATOMS: atom_id res chain seq x y z
N MET A 1 -25.24 -11.67 -4.02
CA MET A 1 -24.81 -10.27 -4.21
C MET A 1 -23.39 -10.39 -4.68
N ASP A 2 -23.24 -10.46 -6.00
CA ASP A 2 -21.99 -10.86 -6.62
C ASP A 2 -21.09 -9.62 -6.66
N PHE A 3 -20.00 -9.69 -5.92
CA PHE A 3 -18.96 -8.67 -5.93
C PHE A 3 -18.14 -8.85 -7.21
N VAL A 4 -18.53 -8.11 -8.25
CA VAL A 4 -17.75 -8.02 -9.49
C VAL A 4 -16.74 -6.89 -9.28
N VAL A 5 -15.46 -7.26 -9.19
CA VAL A 5 -14.34 -6.30 -9.21
C VAL A 5 -14.11 -5.93 -10.67
N GLU A 6 -14.98 -5.11 -11.24
CA GLU A 6 -14.52 -4.25 -12.33
C GLU A 6 -13.58 -3.23 -11.71
N LYS A 7 -12.41 -3.04 -12.32
CA LYS A 7 -11.38 -2.10 -11.92
C LYS A 7 -11.97 -0.68 -12.06
N ASP A 8 -12.79 -0.24 -11.10
CA ASP A 8 -13.34 1.11 -11.03
C ASP A 8 -12.18 2.11 -11.19
N GLU A 9 -12.39 3.22 -11.91
CA GLU A 9 -11.34 4.16 -12.37
C GLU A 9 -10.63 4.97 -11.25
N GLY A 10 -10.52 4.42 -10.04
CA GLY A 10 -9.65 4.89 -8.96
C GLY A 10 -8.97 3.71 -8.25
N PRO A 11 -7.74 3.88 -7.75
CA PRO A 11 -6.91 2.75 -7.30
C PRO A 11 -7.53 1.91 -6.18
N ILE A 12 -8.49 2.45 -5.40
CA ILE A 12 -9.17 1.77 -4.29
C ILE A 12 -10.58 2.36 -4.13
N PRO A 13 -11.65 1.55 -4.02
CA PRO A 13 -12.97 2.04 -3.62
C PRO A 13 -12.89 2.77 -2.27
N TYR A 14 -13.44 3.99 -2.19
CA TYR A 14 -13.34 4.85 -1.00
C TYR A 14 -13.67 4.12 0.32
N VAL A 15 -14.72 3.29 0.30
CA VAL A 15 -15.15 2.50 1.47
C VAL A 15 -14.08 1.50 1.91
N LEU A 16 -13.38 0.87 0.96
CA LEU A 16 -12.29 -0.05 1.27
C LEU A 16 -11.14 0.68 1.95
N ALA A 17 -10.72 1.84 1.43
CA ALA A 17 -9.68 2.65 2.06
C ALA A 17 -10.01 3.04 3.51
N GLN A 18 -11.27 3.44 3.78
CA GLN A 18 -11.71 3.75 5.14
C GLN A 18 -11.63 2.56 6.09
N ILE A 19 -11.98 1.36 5.61
CA ILE A 19 -11.88 0.14 6.41
C ILE A 19 -10.41 -0.18 6.73
N LEU A 20 -9.53 -0.04 5.74
CA LEU A 20 -8.09 -0.29 5.91
C LEU A 20 -7.42 0.72 6.87
N ASP A 21 -7.90 1.96 6.92
CA ASP A 21 -7.41 2.98 7.85
C ASP A 21 -7.77 2.69 9.33
N CYS A 22 -8.86 1.94 9.55
CA CYS A 22 -9.25 1.50 10.90
C CYS A 22 -8.38 0.35 11.44
N ALA A 23 -7.58 -0.31 10.58
CA ALA A 23 -6.74 -1.41 11.00
C ALA A 23 -5.60 -0.92 11.91
N VAL A 24 -5.33 -1.67 12.98
CA VAL A 24 -4.19 -1.41 13.87
C VAL A 24 -2.86 -1.90 13.28
N THR A 25 -2.93 -2.78 12.27
CA THR A 25 -1.77 -3.30 11.52
C THR A 25 -1.44 -2.35 10.36
N GLY A 26 -0.15 -2.20 10.06
CA GLY A 26 0.30 -1.49 8.87
C GLY A 26 -0.12 -2.23 7.59
N ILE A 27 -0.83 -1.54 6.71
CA ILE A 27 -1.32 -2.09 5.44
C ILE A 27 -0.85 -1.19 4.30
N THR A 28 -0.31 -1.82 3.27
CA THR A 28 0.05 -1.18 2.01
C THR A 28 -0.57 -1.94 0.84
N LEU A 29 -0.80 -1.24 -0.27
CA LEU A 29 -1.22 -1.84 -1.53
C LEU A 29 -0.28 -1.35 -2.64
N SER A 30 0.12 -2.25 -3.51
CA SER A 30 0.95 -1.95 -4.68
C SER A 30 0.19 -2.24 -5.98
N ASP A 31 0.57 -1.56 -7.05
CA ASP A 31 -0.01 -1.77 -8.37
C ASP A 31 0.99 -2.46 -9.30
N PRO A 32 0.85 -3.77 -9.56
CA PRO A 32 1.77 -4.52 -10.40
C PRO A 32 1.65 -4.19 -11.89
N ASP A 33 0.59 -3.50 -12.32
CA ASP A 33 0.44 -3.05 -13.72
C ASP A 33 1.32 -1.83 -14.02
N GLN A 34 1.80 -1.13 -12.99
CA GLN A 34 2.70 0.01 -13.13
C GLN A 34 4.17 -0.42 -13.10
N PRO A 35 5.06 0.29 -13.81
CA PRO A 35 6.49 0.02 -13.80
C PRO A 35 7.03 0.01 -12.36
N ASP A 36 7.77 -1.04 -12.03
CA ASP A 36 8.39 -1.26 -10.72
C ASP A 36 7.43 -1.59 -9.56
N ASN A 37 6.16 -1.92 -9.82
CA ASN A 37 5.16 -2.31 -8.80
C ASN A 37 5.12 -1.33 -7.60
N PRO A 38 4.83 -0.04 -7.84
CA PRO A 38 4.86 0.99 -6.83
C PRO A 38 3.73 0.83 -5.81
N LEU A 39 3.97 1.32 -4.59
CA LEU A 39 2.92 1.48 -3.59
C LEU A 39 1.92 2.56 -4.05
N VAL A 40 0.64 2.21 -4.05
CA VAL A 40 -0.48 3.12 -4.39
C VAL A 40 -1.31 3.48 -3.16
N TYR A 41 -1.10 2.80 -2.03
CA TYR A 41 -1.72 3.11 -0.76
C TYR A 41 -0.87 2.64 0.42
N ALA A 42 -0.93 3.41 1.50
CA ALA A 42 -0.41 3.05 2.81
C ALA A 42 -1.33 3.67 3.87
N ASN A 43 -1.68 2.89 4.89
CA ASN A 43 -2.54 3.36 5.98
C ASN A 43 -1.75 4.10 7.07
N ALA A 44 -2.46 4.80 7.95
CA ALA A 44 -1.82 5.55 9.04
C ALA A 44 -1.07 4.64 10.04
N ALA A 45 -1.44 3.36 10.17
CA ALA A 45 -0.73 2.42 11.01
C ALA A 45 0.67 2.10 10.46
N PHE A 46 0.79 1.97 9.13
CA PHE A 46 2.09 1.77 8.47
C PHE A 46 3.03 2.95 8.74
N GLU A 47 2.54 4.19 8.61
CA GLU A 47 3.36 5.38 8.91
C GLU A 47 3.86 5.38 10.36
N ARG A 48 2.98 5.01 11.31
CA ARG A 48 3.35 4.95 12.74
C ARG A 48 4.40 3.90 13.05
N VAL A 49 4.32 2.73 12.41
CA VAL A 49 5.24 1.61 12.66
C VAL A 49 6.60 1.84 12.01
N THR A 50 6.61 2.37 10.78
CA THR A 50 7.85 2.51 10.00
C THR A 50 8.52 3.87 10.14
N GLY A 51 7.75 4.91 10.50
CA GLY A 51 8.22 6.30 10.57
C GLY A 51 8.18 7.06 9.24
N TYR A 52 7.99 6.37 8.11
CA TYR A 52 7.84 7.01 6.80
C TYR A 52 6.45 7.65 6.66
N LYS A 53 6.40 8.81 6.02
CA LYS A 53 5.14 9.44 5.63
C LYS A 53 4.64 8.86 4.32
N ARG A 54 3.32 8.81 4.16
CA ARG A 54 2.69 8.27 2.95
C ARG A 54 3.15 9.00 1.69
N ASP A 55 3.28 10.33 1.72
CA ASP A 55 3.76 11.13 0.59
C ASP A 55 5.22 10.83 0.19
N GLU A 56 6.03 10.29 1.10
CA GLU A 56 7.41 9.88 0.81
C GLU A 56 7.48 8.51 0.11
N ILE A 57 6.48 7.64 0.31
CA ILE A 57 6.55 6.22 -0.09
C ILE A 57 5.61 5.87 -1.24
N ILE A 58 4.53 6.62 -1.45
CA ILE A 58 3.62 6.40 -2.58
C ILE A 58 4.39 6.65 -3.88
N GLY A 59 4.20 5.77 -4.86
CA GLY A 59 4.95 5.78 -6.11
C GLY A 59 6.29 5.04 -6.06
N HIS A 60 6.71 4.55 -4.89
CA HIS A 60 7.95 3.78 -4.73
C HIS A 60 7.65 2.31 -4.50
N ASN A 61 8.55 1.42 -4.94
CA ASN A 61 8.43 0.00 -4.60
C ASN A 61 8.76 -0.25 -3.12
N CYS A 62 7.93 -1.03 -2.44
CA CYS A 62 8.03 -1.34 -1.01
C CYS A 62 9.41 -1.90 -0.57
N ARG A 63 10.21 -2.45 -1.49
CA ARG A 63 11.55 -2.99 -1.20
C ARG A 63 12.53 -1.97 -0.60
N PHE A 64 12.23 -0.67 -0.63
CA PHE A 64 13.03 0.34 0.07
C PHE A 64 13.16 0.03 1.57
N LEU A 65 12.17 -0.65 2.17
CA LEU A 65 12.21 -1.06 3.58
C LEU A 65 13.27 -2.12 3.89
N HIS A 66 13.74 -2.84 2.88
CA HIS A 66 14.72 -3.93 3.08
C HIS A 66 16.14 -3.40 3.32
N GLY A 67 16.43 -2.13 3.01
CA GLY A 67 17.78 -1.57 3.15
C GLY A 67 18.81 -2.36 2.33
N ASP A 68 19.95 -2.68 2.96
CA ASP A 68 21.00 -3.53 2.38
C ASP A 68 20.76 -5.03 2.59
N ASP A 69 19.72 -5.41 3.36
CA ASP A 69 19.39 -6.79 3.64
C ASP A 69 18.60 -7.39 2.47
N ARG A 70 19.32 -8.10 1.59
CA ARG A 70 18.74 -8.83 0.45
C ARG A 70 18.59 -10.33 0.71
N ASP A 71 19.01 -10.81 1.88
CA ASP A 71 19.11 -12.23 2.22
C ASP A 71 18.05 -12.69 3.24
N GLN A 72 16.98 -11.89 3.44
CA GLN A 72 15.81 -12.29 4.22
C GLN A 72 15.17 -13.54 3.60
N THR A 73 15.49 -14.70 4.19
CA THR A 73 15.07 -16.06 3.81
C THR A 73 14.00 -16.61 4.73
#